data_AF-A0A2W6C6F4-F1
#
_entry.id   AF-A0A2W6C6F4-F1
#
_cell.length_a   1.000
_cell.length_b   1.000
_cell.length_c   1.000
_cell.angle_alpha   90.00
_cell.angle_beta   90.00
_cell.angle_gamma   90.00
#
_symmetry.space_group_name_H-M   'P 1'
#
loop_
_entity.id
_entity.type
_entity.pdbx_description
1 polymer ?
#
loop_
_entity_poly.entity_id
_entity_poly.type
_entity_poly.pdbx_seq_one_letter_code
_entity_poly.pdbx_strand_id
1 'polypeptide(L)' 'MTRTTVDLDPSVLAELHRRAARERKSLGRLASELLAQQLAGERTASGLEVLQWTSRDLGIPRVDLQDKEALSSLLNKSS' A
#
# COMPACT_ATOMS: atom_id res chain seq x y z
N MET A 1 -9.80 19.83 -3.74
CA MET A 1 -8.37 19.79 -4.11
C MET A 1 -7.61 20.70 -3.18
N THR A 2 -6.48 20.27 -2.66
CA THR A 2 -5.55 21.13 -1.90
C THR A 2 -4.72 21.94 -2.90
N ARG A 3 -4.50 23.23 -2.65
CA ARG A 3 -3.66 24.09 -3.50
C ARG A 3 -2.28 24.20 -2.85
N THR A 4 -1.25 23.81 -3.59
CA THR A 4 0.14 23.83 -3.14
C THR A 4 0.98 24.52 -4.21
N THR A 5 1.90 25.38 -3.77
CA THR A 5 2.91 25.99 -4.64
C THR A 5 4.17 25.16 -4.53
N VAL A 6 4.72 24.75 -5.68
CA VAL A 6 5.91 23.91 -5.76
C VAL A 6 6.83 24.54 -6.79
N ASP A 7 8.10 24.70 -6.46
CA ASP A 7 9.09 25.15 -7.43
C ASP A 7 9.40 24.02 -8.41
N LEU A 8 9.31 24.30 -9.71
CA LEU A 8 9.57 23.35 -10.78
C LEU A 8 10.68 23.89 -11.68
N ASP A 9 11.57 23.01 -12.09
CA ASP A 9 12.53 23.34 -13.13
C ASP A 9 11.79 23.82 -14.41
N PRO A 10 12.26 24.90 -15.07
CA PRO A 10 11.59 25.44 -16.25
C PRO A 10 11.37 24.42 -17.37
N SER A 11 12.29 23.47 -17.54
CA SER A 11 12.18 22.41 -18.56
C SER A 11 11.06 21.42 -18.23
N VAL A 12 10.87 21.11 -16.95
CA VAL A 12 9.79 20.24 -16.45
C VAL A 12 8.44 20.93 -16.64
N LEU A 13 8.35 22.22 -16.27
CA LEU A 13 7.13 22.99 -16.45
C LEU A 13 6.72 23.04 -17.93
N ALA A 14 7.67 23.29 -18.83
CA ALA A 14 7.40 23.31 -20.28
C ALA A 14 6.88 21.96 -20.80
N GLU A 15 7.43 20.84 -20.35
CA GLU A 15 6.94 19.51 -20.74
C GLU A 15 5.55 19.22 -20.17
N LEU A 16 5.29 19.57 -18.92
CA LEU A 16 3.96 19.42 -18.31
C LEU A 16 2.90 20.22 -19.08
N HIS A 17 3.22 21.44 -19.52
CA HIS A 17 2.33 22.23 -20.36
C HIS A 17 2.03 21.57 -21.71
N ARG A 18 3.06 21.07 -22.41
CA ARG A 18 2.89 20.35 -23.69
C ARG A 18 2.00 19.12 -23.52
N ARG A 19 2.24 18.32 -22.49
CA ARG A 19 1.46 17.11 -22.21
C ARG A 19 0.02 17.43 -21.81
N ALA A 20 -0.19 18.42 -20.95
CA ALA A 20 -1.52 18.84 -20.50
C ALA A 20 -2.39 19.30 -21.68
N ALA A 21 -1.81 20.05 -22.62
CA ALA A 21 -2.49 20.47 -23.84
C ALA A 21 -2.88 19.26 -24.72
N ARG A 22 -1.95 18.33 -24.94
CA ARG A 22 -2.19 17.11 -25.73
C ARG A 22 -3.27 16.22 -25.12
N GLU A 23 -3.32 16.11 -23.80
CA GLU A 23 -4.28 15.28 -23.07
C GLU A 23 -5.58 16.01 -22.70
N ARG A 24 -5.70 17.31 -23.01
CA ARG A 24 -6.81 18.18 -22.61
C ARG A 24 -7.12 18.11 -21.10
N LYS A 25 -6.06 18.08 -20.28
CA LYS A 25 -6.15 18.08 -18.80
C LYS A 25 -5.65 19.41 -18.25
N SER A 26 -6.09 19.76 -17.04
CA SER A 26 -5.47 20.86 -16.30
C SER A 26 -4.05 20.48 -15.86
N LEU A 27 -3.14 21.47 -15.79
CA LEU A 27 -1.75 21.26 -15.37
C LEU A 27 -1.67 20.58 -14.00
N GLY A 28 -2.45 21.06 -13.04
CA GLY A 28 -2.50 20.50 -11.69
C GLY A 28 -3.00 19.05 -11.67
N ARG A 29 -4.00 18.70 -12.49
CA ARG A 29 -4.48 17.31 -12.58
C ARG A 29 -3.42 16.39 -13.16
N LEU A 30 -2.79 16.77 -14.27
CA LEU A 30 -1.72 15.98 -14.87
C LEU A 30 -0.54 15.81 -13.89
N ALA A 31 -0.13 16.88 -13.22
CA ALA A 31 0.94 16.84 -12.24
C ALA A 31 0.59 15.90 -11.07
N SER A 32 -0.63 15.99 -10.52
CA SER A 32 -1.08 15.07 -9.45
C SER A 32 -1.10 13.61 -9.90
N GLU A 33 -1.56 13.32 -11.12
CA GLU A 33 -1.58 11.95 -11.66
C GLU A 33 -0.16 11.37 -11.81
N LEU A 34 0.77 12.15 -12.36
CA LEU A 34 2.17 11.72 -12.52
C LEU A 34 2.87 11.52 -11.18
N LEU A 35 2.68 12.45 -10.23
CA LEU A 35 3.24 12.33 -8.88
C LEU A 35 2.67 11.12 -8.14
N ALA A 36 1.36 10.87 -8.25
CA ALA A 36 0.72 9.72 -7.62
C ALA A 36 1.31 8.39 -8.11
N GLN A 37 1.59 8.27 -9.41
CA GLN A 37 2.19 7.06 -9.99
C GLN A 37 3.60 6.79 -9.42
N GLN A 38 4.45 7.81 -9.32
CA GLN A 38 5.80 7.66 -8.78
C GLN A 38 5.78 7.32 -7.28
N LEU A 39 4.98 8.05 -6.50
CA LEU A 39 4.83 7.82 -5.05
C LEU A 39 4.10 6.52 -4.70
N ALA A 40 3.34 5.92 -5.64
CA ALA A 40 2.75 4.60 -5.47
C ALA A 40 3.81 3.50 -5.64
N GLY A 41 4.70 3.63 -6.63
CA GLY A 41 5.80 2.70 -6.84
C GLY A 41 6.75 2.62 -5.64
N GLU A 42 7.02 3.75 -4.99
CA GLU A 42 7.81 3.82 -3.76
C GLU A 42 7.11 3.15 -2.56
N ARG A 43 5.78 3.27 -2.45
CA ARG A 43 5.01 2.59 -1.40
C ARG A 43 4.98 1.07 -1.54
N THR A 44 5.00 0.56 -2.78
CA THR A 44 5.10 -0.89 -2.99
C THR A 44 6.49 -1.42 -2.62
N ALA A 45 7.54 -0.61 -2.79
CA ALA A 45 8.90 -0.96 -2.34
C ALA A 45 9.06 -0.82 -0.82
N SER A 46 8.39 0.16 -0.20
CA SER A 46 8.31 0.33 1.25
C SER A 46 7.16 -0.48 1.85
N GLY A 47 7.30 -1.80 1.80
CA GLY A 47 6.69 -2.77 2.73
C GLY A 47 5.39 -2.37 3.40
N LEU A 48 4.27 -2.54 2.70
CA LEU A 48 3.23 -3.32 3.35
C LEU A 48 3.76 -4.75 3.31
N GLU A 49 4.37 -5.21 4.40
CA GLU A 49 4.61 -6.64 4.57
C GLU A 49 3.27 -7.32 4.35
N VAL A 50 3.11 -7.91 3.18
CA VAL A 50 1.99 -8.79 2.89
C VAL A 50 2.04 -9.82 4.01
N LEU A 51 0.98 -9.90 4.81
CA LEU A 51 0.86 -10.87 5.90
C LEU A 51 1.27 -12.24 5.35
N GLN A 52 2.48 -12.68 5.67
CA GLN A 52 2.98 -13.97 5.21
C GLN A 52 2.41 -15.02 6.14
N TRP A 53 1.29 -15.60 5.72
CA TRP A 53 0.69 -16.75 6.38
C TRP A 53 1.72 -17.88 6.46
N THR A 54 2.27 -18.08 7.65
CA THR A 54 3.23 -19.16 7.89
C THR A 54 2.44 -20.46 8.02
N SER A 55 2.52 -21.30 6.99
CA SER A 55 2.02 -22.67 7.03
C SER A 55 3.17 -23.64 7.31
N ARG A 56 2.99 -24.49 8.31
CA ARG A 56 3.90 -25.59 8.62
C ARG A 56 3.06 -26.81 8.96
N ASP A 57 3.54 -27.99 8.57
CA ASP A 57 2.97 -29.23 9.05
C ASP A 57 3.27 -29.37 10.55
N LEU A 58 2.24 -29.25 11.38
CA LEU A 58 2.33 -29.39 12.83
C LEU A 58 2.02 -30.83 13.28
N GLY A 59 1.81 -31.76 12.35
CA GLY A 59 1.42 -33.14 12.63
C GLY A 59 -0.01 -33.23 13.18
N ILE A 60 -0.25 -34.27 13.98
CA ILE A 60 -1.58 -34.55 14.54
C ILE A 60 -1.87 -33.52 15.64
N PRO A 61 -3.00 -32.78 15.56
CA PRO A 61 -3.40 -31.83 16.60
C PRO A 61 -3.55 -32.51 17.95
N ARG A 62 -2.92 -31.94 18.99
CA ARG A 62 -3.07 -32.41 20.39
C ARG A 62 -4.42 -32.06 20.99
N VAL A 63 -5.17 -31.19 20.33
CA VAL A 63 -6.49 -30.72 20.74
C VAL A 63 -7.35 -30.60 19.50
N ASP A 64 -8.62 -30.99 19.61
CA ASP A 64 -9.60 -30.69 18.57
C ASP A 64 -9.91 -29.18 18.60
N LEU A 65 -9.60 -28.50 17.51
CA LEU A 65 -9.84 -27.06 17.38
C LEU A 65 -11.34 -26.72 17.28
N GLN A 66 -12.20 -27.71 17.01
CA GLN A 66 -13.65 -27.52 17.04
C GLN A 66 -14.22 -27.58 18.47
N ASP A 67 -13.48 -28.13 19.43
CA ASP A 67 -13.84 -28.09 20.85
C ASP A 67 -13.34 -26.79 21.50
N LYS A 68 -14.26 -25.83 21.58
CA LYS A 68 -14.02 -24.51 22.18
C LYS A 68 -13.58 -24.58 23.65
N GLU A 69 -14.14 -25.52 24.43
CA GLU A 69 -13.84 -25.65 25.86
C GLU A 69 -12.40 -26.17 26.06
N ALA A 70 -12.03 -27.20 25.28
CA ALA A 70 -10.68 -27.76 25.30
C ALA A 70 -9.62 -26.74 24.86
N LEU A 71 -9.90 -25.96 23.81
CA LEU A 71 -9.00 -24.91 23.31
C LEU A 71 -8.83 -23.76 24.33
N SER A 72 -9.94 -23.26 24.87
CA SER A 72 -9.92 -22.17 25.87
C SER A 72 -9.12 -22.55 27.11
N SER A 73 -9.26 -23.80 27.56
CA SER A 73 -8.51 -24.33 28.71
C SER A 73 -7.00 -24.36 28.49
N LEU A 74 -6.52 -24.58 27.26
CA LEU A 74 -5.10 -24.58 26.94
C LEU A 74 -4.52 -23.16 26.82
N LEU A 75 -5.28 -22.25 26.20
CA LEU A 75 -4.85 -20.85 26.03
C LEU A 75 -4.72 -20.13 27.38
N ASN A 76 -5.65 -20.39 28.32
CA ASN A 76 -5.65 -19.74 29.64
C ASN A 76 -4.65 -20.34 30.64
N LYS A 77 -4.19 -21.59 30.43
CA LYS A 77 -3.16 -22.23 31.27
C LYS A 77 -1.73 -21.79 30.97
N SER A 78 -1.54 -21.09 29.85
CA SER A 78 -0.22 -20.70 29.34
C SER A 78 0.15 -19.25 29.66
N SER A 79 -0.56 -18.59 30.60
CA SER A 79 -0.27 -17.24 31.13
C SER A 79 0.39 -17.29 32.50
#